data_AF-A0A843I7K8-F1
#
_entry.id   AF-A0A843I7K8-F1
#
_cell.length_a   1.000
_cell.length_b   1.000
_cell.length_c   1.000
_cell.angle_alpha   90.00
_cell.angle_beta   90.00
_cell.angle_gamma   90.00
#
_symmetry.space_group_name_H-M   'P 1'
#
loop_
_entity.id
_entity.type
_entity.pdbx_description
1 polymer ?
#
loop_
_entity_poly.entity_id
_entity_poly.type
_entity_poly.pdbx_seq_one_letter_code
_entity_poly.pdbx_strand_id
1 'polypeptide(L)'
;MNPFYNPVFLGKILKRYLVDVDRLDRINEESLHRFQDTRLRKLVRFADTVPLYHEKFQTEGVQPSDIKGMDDLHRLPCVTKEDLKRHYPEGIISRRVRKDSLIEVSTSGTTGKVLPLYVDLLDIVMGLFAYMRTLHEYDLNIWNDRITIIGDFAPHTAESGYVTRGVQPRFNLTGLFKNVQWLNTNDDPKKVIAAIN
;
A
#
# COMPACT_ATOMS: atom_id res chain seq x y z
N MET A 1 -8.15 8.36 -17.83
CA MET A 1 -6.83 8.85 -18.31
C MET A 1 -5.75 8.08 -17.58
N ASN A 2 -4.76 7.51 -18.28
CA ASN A 2 -3.71 6.72 -17.65
C ASN A 2 -2.82 7.63 -16.76
N PRO A 3 -2.70 7.39 -15.43
CA PRO A 3 -1.94 8.23 -14.50
C PRO A 3 -0.45 8.35 -14.85
N PHE A 4 0.12 7.41 -15.60
CA PHE A 4 1.52 7.45 -16.01
C PHE A 4 1.82 8.53 -17.06
N TYR A 5 0.81 9.10 -17.73
CA TYR A 5 0.99 10.27 -18.58
C TYR A 5 0.90 11.59 -17.80
N ASN A 6 0.62 11.54 -16.48
CA ASN A 6 0.57 12.73 -15.65
C ASN A 6 1.98 13.05 -15.10
N PRO A 7 2.59 14.19 -15.47
CA PRO A 7 3.94 14.54 -15.01
C PRO A 7 4.01 14.74 -13.49
N VAL A 8 2.91 15.14 -12.83
CA VAL A 8 2.86 15.26 -11.37
C VAL A 8 2.93 13.89 -10.70
N PHE A 9 2.30 12.86 -11.30
CA PHE A 9 2.34 11.50 -10.78
C PHE A 9 3.74 10.90 -10.93
N LEU A 10 4.35 11.03 -12.11
CA LEU A 10 5.74 10.60 -12.36
C LEU A 10 6.74 11.32 -11.46
N GLY A 11 6.59 12.64 -11.27
CA GLY A 11 7.45 13.41 -10.37
C GLY A 11 7.37 12.94 -8.92
N LYS A 12 6.17 12.53 -8.45
CA LYS A 12 6.01 11.92 -7.11
C LYS A 12 6.73 10.58 -7.00
N ILE A 13 6.64 9.73 -8.03
CA ILE A 13 7.36 8.44 -8.07
C ILE A 13 8.86 8.68 -7.99
N LEU A 14 9.40 9.50 -8.91
CA LEU A 14 10.83 9.77 -8.99
C LEU A 14 11.36 10.35 -7.68
N LYS A 15 10.67 11.33 -7.10
CA LYS A 15 11.06 11.90 -5.81
C LYS A 15 11.05 10.85 -4.70
N ARG A 16 9.97 10.06 -4.56
CA ARG A 16 9.85 9.07 -3.48
C ARG A 16 10.92 8.00 -3.60
N TYR A 17 11.17 7.49 -4.80
CA TYR A 17 12.09 6.38 -5.01
C TYR A 17 13.57 6.82 -5.03
N LEU A 18 13.90 7.86 -5.79
CA LEU A 18 15.30 8.25 -6.02
C LEU A 18 15.87 9.20 -4.96
N VAL A 19 15.03 9.91 -4.22
CA VAL A 19 15.48 10.96 -3.29
C VAL A 19 15.11 10.64 -1.85
N ASP A 20 13.84 10.29 -1.59
CA ASP A 20 13.38 10.14 -0.20
C ASP A 20 14.00 8.89 0.48
N VAL A 21 14.24 7.79 -0.24
CA VAL A 21 14.86 6.56 0.31
C VAL A 21 16.28 6.84 0.81
N ASP A 22 17.19 7.25 -0.09
CA ASP A 22 18.60 7.51 0.27
C ASP A 22 18.76 8.62 1.31
N ARG A 23 17.85 9.60 1.30
CA ARG A 23 17.83 10.67 2.32
C ARG A 23 17.52 10.11 3.70
N LEU A 24 16.56 9.19 3.82
CA LEU A 24 16.16 8.61 5.10
C LEU A 24 17.23 7.68 5.65
N ASP A 25 18.00 7.01 4.81
CA ASP A 25 19.12 6.16 5.25
C ASP A 25 20.29 6.97 5.87
N ARG A 26 20.39 8.25 5.55
CA ARG A 26 21.51 9.14 5.96
C ARG A 26 21.11 10.20 6.98
N ILE A 27 19.87 10.21 7.45
CA ILE A 27 19.36 11.23 8.37
C ILE A 27 19.88 10.95 9.79
N ASN A 28 20.28 12.00 10.52
CA ASN A 28 20.63 11.86 11.93
C ASN A 28 19.37 11.76 12.80
N GLU A 29 19.53 11.29 14.04
CA GLU A 29 18.43 11.02 14.98
C GLU A 29 17.54 12.25 15.23
N GLU A 30 18.14 13.41 15.51
CA GLU A 30 17.39 14.65 15.75
C GLU A 30 16.56 15.06 14.52
N SER A 31 17.13 14.92 13.32
CA SER A 31 16.42 15.22 12.07
C SER A 31 15.35 14.17 11.75
N LEU A 32 15.56 12.91 12.12
CA LEU A 32 14.57 11.85 12.03
C LEU A 32 13.36 12.16 12.90
N HIS A 33 13.60 12.55 14.16
CA HIS A 33 12.54 12.92 15.10
C HIS A 33 11.69 14.08 14.56
N ARG A 34 12.34 15.18 14.12
CA ARG A 34 11.61 16.31 13.51
C ARG A 34 10.85 15.92 12.25
N PHE A 35 11.40 15.00 11.46
CA PHE A 35 10.73 14.48 10.28
C PHE A 35 9.49 13.69 10.68
N GLN A 36 9.59 12.78 11.64
CA GLN A 36 8.47 12.00 12.17
C GLN A 36 7.37 12.91 12.73
N ASP A 37 7.71 13.90 13.56
CA ASP A 37 6.74 14.87 14.09
C ASP A 37 6.00 15.63 12.98
N THR A 38 6.73 16.03 11.95
CA THR A 38 6.15 16.72 10.79
C THR A 38 5.24 15.80 9.98
N ARG A 39 5.59 14.52 9.85
CA ARG A 39 4.78 13.53 9.12
C ARG A 39 3.55 13.13 9.91
N LEU A 40 3.67 12.88 11.21
CA LEU A 40 2.56 12.55 12.10
C LEU A 40 1.52 13.66 12.12
N ARG A 41 1.92 14.93 12.31
CA ARG A 41 1.00 16.08 12.23
C ARG A 41 0.27 16.20 10.90
N LYS A 42 0.91 15.84 9.78
CA LYS A 42 0.26 15.82 8.47
C LYS A 42 -0.70 14.65 8.36
N LEU A 43 -0.32 13.49 8.87
CA LEU A 43 -1.13 12.27 8.85
C LEU A 43 -2.39 12.43 9.70
N VAL A 44 -2.30 12.93 10.94
CA VAL A 44 -3.46 13.13 11.82
C VAL A 44 -4.46 14.12 11.21
N ARG A 45 -3.97 15.24 10.65
CA ARG A 45 -4.83 16.19 9.92
C ARG A 45 -5.48 15.59 8.68
N PHE A 46 -4.82 14.63 8.02
CA PHE A 46 -5.42 13.90 6.91
C PHE A 46 -6.44 12.87 7.41
N ALA A 47 -6.13 12.14 8.48
CA ALA A 47 -7.02 11.16 9.10
C ALA A 47 -8.35 11.81 9.50
N ASP A 48 -8.34 13.01 10.07
CA ASP A 48 -9.56 13.77 10.42
C ASP A 48 -10.50 14.06 9.21
N THR A 49 -10.00 13.96 7.98
CA THR A 49 -10.84 14.09 6.77
C THR A 49 -11.60 12.80 6.41
N VAL A 50 -11.28 11.69 7.08
CA VAL A 50 -11.89 10.37 6.91
C VAL A 50 -12.96 10.20 7.99
N PRO A 51 -14.21 9.81 7.65
CA PRO A 51 -15.31 9.73 8.61
C PRO A 51 -15.00 8.89 9.86
N LEU A 52 -14.38 7.71 9.71
CA LEU A 52 -14.01 6.83 10.82
C LEU A 52 -13.13 7.54 11.88
N TYR A 53 -12.07 8.21 11.45
CA TYR A 53 -11.15 8.86 12.38
C TYR A 53 -11.75 10.13 12.95
N HIS A 54 -12.52 10.87 12.14
CA HIS A 54 -13.23 12.06 12.60
C HIS A 54 -14.20 11.72 13.74
N GLU A 55 -15.02 10.68 13.59
CA GLU A 55 -15.95 10.23 14.64
C GLU A 55 -15.20 9.84 15.92
N LYS A 56 -14.10 9.08 15.78
CA LYS A 56 -13.27 8.67 16.93
C LYS A 56 -12.61 9.85 17.64
N PHE A 57 -12.06 10.80 16.88
CA PHE A 57 -11.46 12.01 17.44
C PHE A 57 -12.49 12.84 18.21
N GLN A 58 -13.69 13.01 17.66
CA GLN A 58 -14.79 13.72 18.34
C GLN A 58 -15.25 13.01 19.62
N THR A 59 -15.40 11.68 19.56
CA THR A 59 -15.87 10.87 20.69
C THR A 59 -14.91 10.93 21.88
N GLU A 60 -13.61 10.93 21.60
CA GLU A 60 -12.54 10.95 22.62
C GLU A 60 -12.06 12.37 22.95
N GLY A 61 -12.69 13.40 22.37
CA GLY A 61 -12.35 14.80 22.61
C GLY A 61 -10.96 15.22 22.10
N VAL A 62 -10.41 14.52 21.12
CA VAL A 62 -9.08 14.78 20.55
C VAL A 62 -9.19 15.71 19.35
N GLN A 63 -8.45 16.82 19.33
CA GLN A 63 -8.32 17.67 18.15
C GLN A 63 -7.02 17.37 17.41
N PRO A 64 -6.99 17.41 16.06
CA PRO A 64 -5.75 17.24 15.31
C PRO A 64 -4.64 18.23 15.70
N SER A 65 -5.00 19.40 16.22
CA SER A 65 -4.07 20.41 16.73
C SER A 65 -3.38 20.00 18.02
N ASP A 66 -3.93 19.03 18.75
CA ASP A 66 -3.39 18.55 20.02
C ASP A 66 -2.13 17.71 19.84
N ILE A 67 -1.99 17.07 18.67
CA ILE A 67 -0.84 16.24 18.33
C ILE A 67 0.26 17.12 17.77
N LYS A 68 1.33 17.34 18.53
CA LYS A 68 2.50 18.13 18.11
C LYS A 68 3.64 17.27 17.57
N GLY A 69 3.72 16.02 18.00
CA GLY A 69 4.78 15.10 17.61
C GLY A 69 4.57 13.68 18.09
N MET A 70 5.62 12.87 18.01
CA MET A 70 5.60 11.46 18.39
C MET A 70 5.22 11.22 19.85
N ASP A 71 5.57 12.15 20.76
CA ASP A 71 5.23 12.07 22.18
C ASP A 71 3.72 12.09 22.44
N ASP A 72 2.92 12.70 21.55
CA ASP A 72 1.47 12.78 21.66
C ASP A 72 0.74 11.55 21.11
N LEU A 73 1.46 10.53 20.60
CA LEU A 73 0.84 9.37 19.94
C LEU A 73 -0.16 8.64 20.85
N HIS A 74 0.14 8.57 22.15
CA HIS A 74 -0.71 7.95 23.18
C HIS A 74 -2.09 8.62 23.33
N ARG A 75 -2.25 9.85 22.83
CA ARG A 75 -3.52 10.59 22.88
C ARG A 75 -4.45 10.21 21.73
N LEU A 76 -3.94 9.54 20.70
CA LEU A 76 -4.76 9.12 19.56
C LEU A 76 -5.55 7.85 19.91
N PRO A 77 -6.83 7.76 19.52
CA PRO A 77 -7.62 6.56 19.74
C PRO A 77 -7.15 5.41 18.86
N CYS A 78 -7.18 4.20 19.43
CA CYS A 78 -6.98 2.97 18.68
C CYS A 78 -8.13 2.75 17.68
N VAL A 79 -7.80 2.19 16.52
CA VAL A 79 -8.77 1.74 15.51
C VAL A 79 -8.78 0.22 15.48
N THR A 80 -9.97 -0.37 15.60
CA THR A 80 -10.18 -1.81 15.60
C THR A 80 -10.64 -2.32 14.23
N LYS A 81 -10.57 -3.65 14.04
CA LYS A 81 -11.13 -4.29 12.85
C LYS A 81 -12.64 -4.07 12.71
N GLU A 82 -13.37 -4.00 13.82
CA GLU A 82 -14.81 -3.75 13.82
C GLU A 82 -15.14 -2.30 13.45
N ASP A 83 -14.31 -1.33 13.87
CA ASP A 83 -14.45 0.07 13.43
C ASP A 83 -14.38 0.16 11.90
N LEU A 84 -13.39 -0.50 11.29
CA LEU A 84 -13.22 -0.52 9.83
C LEU A 84 -14.44 -1.16 9.14
N LYS A 85 -14.96 -2.28 9.66
CA LYS A 85 -16.16 -2.92 9.10
C LYS A 85 -17.40 -2.04 9.19
N ARG A 86 -17.61 -1.38 10.34
CA ARG A 86 -18.76 -0.50 10.57
C ARG A 86 -18.78 0.69 9.61
N HIS A 87 -17.60 1.18 9.24
CA HIS A 87 -17.46 2.35 8.38
C HIS A 87 -17.23 2.00 6.90
N TYR A 88 -17.02 0.73 6.56
CA TYR A 88 -16.90 0.29 5.17
C TYR A 88 -18.25 0.42 4.44
N PRO A 89 -18.29 0.83 3.16
CA PRO A 89 -17.16 1.19 2.28
C PRO A 89 -16.66 2.63 2.39
N GLU A 90 -17.56 3.61 2.41
CA GLU A 90 -17.21 5.02 2.17
C GLU A 90 -16.60 5.70 3.41
N GLY A 91 -16.95 5.25 4.61
CA GLY A 91 -16.51 5.85 5.87
C GLY A 91 -15.02 5.64 6.19
N ILE A 92 -14.34 4.77 5.44
CA ILE A 92 -12.88 4.57 5.51
C ILE A 92 -12.11 5.34 4.43
N ILE A 93 -12.80 6.12 3.59
CA ILE A 93 -12.19 6.94 2.53
C ILE A 93 -12.21 8.41 2.97
N SER A 94 -11.11 9.12 2.71
CA SER A 94 -11.06 10.57 2.94
C SER A 94 -12.07 11.28 2.05
N ARG A 95 -12.82 12.24 2.62
CA ARG A 95 -13.73 13.11 1.86
C ARG A 95 -13.04 13.93 0.77
N ARG A 96 -11.69 13.97 0.76
CA ARG A 96 -10.87 14.67 -0.24
C ARG A 96 -10.42 13.77 -1.39
N VAL A 97 -10.71 12.46 -1.32
CA VAL A 97 -10.29 11.46 -2.29
C VAL A 97 -11.52 10.89 -2.97
N ARG A 98 -11.45 10.72 -4.30
CA ARG A 98 -12.54 10.08 -5.04
C ARG A 98 -12.36 8.56 -5.00
N LYS A 99 -13.41 7.83 -4.64
CA LYS A 99 -13.40 6.36 -4.54
C LYS A 99 -12.98 5.67 -5.85
N ASP A 100 -13.38 6.22 -7.00
CA ASP A 100 -13.03 5.73 -8.34
C ASP A 100 -11.52 5.74 -8.65
N SER A 101 -10.75 6.53 -7.90
CA SER A 101 -9.29 6.60 -8.01
C SER A 101 -8.54 5.56 -7.16
N LEU A 102 -9.26 4.81 -6.34
CA LEU A 102 -8.70 3.82 -5.41
C LEU A 102 -8.91 2.41 -5.94
N ILE A 103 -8.02 1.50 -5.53
CA ILE A 103 -8.13 0.08 -5.79
C ILE A 103 -8.53 -0.61 -4.49
N GLU A 104 -9.64 -1.35 -4.53
CA GLU A 104 -10.06 -2.17 -3.40
C GLU A 104 -9.18 -3.41 -3.30
N VAL A 105 -8.63 -3.67 -2.11
CA VAL A 105 -7.85 -4.85 -1.76
C VAL A 105 -8.50 -5.49 -0.53
N SER A 106 -8.42 -6.81 -0.37
CA SER A 106 -8.89 -7.44 0.88
C SER A 106 -7.77 -8.20 1.54
N THR A 107 -7.82 -8.24 2.88
CA THR A 107 -6.94 -9.11 3.66
C THR A 107 -7.33 -10.57 3.45
N SER A 108 -6.33 -11.44 3.30
CA SER A 108 -6.44 -12.90 3.06
C SER A 108 -6.94 -13.69 4.28
N GLY A 109 -7.77 -13.07 5.14
CA GLY A 109 -8.02 -13.48 6.52
C GLY A 109 -8.23 -14.99 6.72
N THR A 110 -7.37 -15.61 7.53
CA THR A 110 -7.35 -17.05 7.85
C THR A 110 -8.64 -17.57 8.50
N THR A 111 -9.49 -16.68 9.01
CA THR A 111 -10.78 -16.99 9.64
C THR A 111 -11.98 -16.84 8.70
N GLY A 112 -11.75 -16.64 7.39
CA GLY A 112 -12.80 -16.42 6.38
C GLY A 112 -13.45 -15.03 6.40
N LYS A 113 -13.15 -14.20 7.42
CA LYS A 113 -13.63 -12.82 7.52
C LYS A 113 -12.62 -11.86 6.90
N VAL A 114 -12.71 -11.73 5.58
CA VAL A 114 -11.96 -10.74 4.79
C VAL A 114 -12.31 -9.32 5.23
N LEU A 115 -11.31 -8.45 5.28
CA LEU A 115 -11.51 -7.03 5.50
C LEU A 115 -11.13 -6.29 4.22
N PRO A 116 -12.11 -5.76 3.47
CA PRO A 116 -11.82 -4.92 2.32
C PRO A 116 -11.30 -3.55 2.77
N LEU A 117 -10.31 -3.06 2.02
CA LEU A 117 -9.60 -1.81 2.23
C LEU A 117 -9.35 -1.15 0.87
N TYR A 118 -8.93 0.11 0.88
CA TYR A 118 -8.59 0.84 -0.32
C TYR A 118 -7.12 1.24 -0.31
N VAL A 119 -6.46 1.07 -1.44
CA VAL A 119 -5.09 1.53 -1.69
C VAL A 119 -5.06 2.44 -2.91
N ASP A 120 -4.18 3.43 -2.89
CA ASP A 120 -3.96 4.27 -4.05
C ASP A 120 -2.95 3.64 -5.03
N LEU A 121 -3.01 4.06 -6.29
CA LEU A 121 -2.11 3.53 -7.33
C LEU A 121 -0.64 3.87 -7.07
N LEU A 122 -0.34 5.03 -6.46
CA LEU A 122 1.03 5.42 -6.18
C LEU A 122 1.66 4.47 -5.18
N ASP A 123 0.92 4.07 -4.14
CA ASP A 123 1.39 3.13 -3.12
C ASP A 123 1.60 1.73 -3.70
N ILE A 124 0.73 1.26 -4.61
CA ILE A 124 0.94 0.02 -5.36
C ILE A 124 2.26 0.07 -6.16
N VAL A 125 2.49 1.16 -6.89
CA VAL A 125 3.71 1.33 -7.70
C VAL A 125 4.96 1.40 -6.83
N MET A 126 4.90 2.13 -5.71
CA MET A 126 6.01 2.21 -4.78
C MET A 126 6.30 0.85 -4.12
N GLY A 127 5.26 0.06 -3.82
CA GLY A 127 5.40 -1.31 -3.32
C GLY A 127 6.12 -2.23 -4.31
N LEU A 128 5.79 -2.11 -5.62
CA LEU A 128 6.51 -2.85 -6.67
C LEU A 128 7.99 -2.46 -6.74
N PHE A 129 8.31 -1.17 -6.65
CA PHE A 129 9.71 -0.74 -6.64
C PHE A 129 10.47 -1.15 -5.39
N ALA A 130 9.80 -1.19 -4.23
CA ALA A 130 10.38 -1.74 -3.02
C ALA A 130 10.70 -3.23 -3.21
N TYR A 131 9.77 -4.01 -3.77
CA TYR A 131 9.99 -5.43 -4.08
C TYR A 131 11.17 -5.64 -5.05
N MET A 132 11.25 -4.85 -6.13
CA MET A 132 12.38 -4.91 -7.06
C MET A 132 13.71 -4.60 -6.38
N ARG A 133 13.75 -3.65 -5.44
CA ARG A 133 14.95 -3.34 -4.67
C ARG A 133 15.34 -4.50 -3.77
N THR A 134 14.37 -5.11 -3.08
CA THR A 134 14.62 -6.31 -2.26
C THR A 134 15.20 -7.43 -3.10
N LEU A 135 14.67 -7.71 -4.30
CA LEU A 135 15.27 -8.71 -5.20
C LEU A 135 16.74 -8.40 -5.50
N HIS A 136 17.05 -7.15 -5.85
CA HIS A 136 18.42 -6.72 -6.10
C HIS A 136 19.34 -6.89 -4.88
N GLU A 137 18.84 -6.68 -3.66
CA GLU A 137 19.60 -6.91 -2.42
C GLU A 137 19.94 -8.39 -2.18
N TYR A 138 19.17 -9.31 -2.76
CA TYR A 138 19.44 -10.76 -2.77
C TYR A 138 20.19 -11.24 -4.02
N ASP A 139 20.81 -10.32 -4.76
CA ASP A 139 21.48 -10.60 -6.05
C ASP A 139 20.57 -11.21 -7.12
N LEU A 140 19.25 -10.98 -7.00
CA LEU A 140 18.23 -11.40 -7.98
C LEU A 140 17.84 -10.24 -8.88
N ASN A 141 17.70 -10.52 -10.17
CA ASN A 141 17.34 -9.60 -11.22
C ASN A 141 16.05 -10.05 -11.91
N ILE A 142 14.98 -9.27 -11.75
CA ILE A 142 13.65 -9.55 -12.32
C ILE A 142 13.64 -9.69 -13.86
N TRP A 143 14.67 -9.20 -14.53
CA TRP A 143 14.82 -9.27 -15.99
C TRP A 143 15.59 -10.50 -16.44
N ASN A 144 16.54 -10.99 -15.66
CA ASN A 144 17.48 -12.03 -16.08
C ASN A 144 17.23 -13.37 -15.40
N ASP A 145 16.78 -13.35 -14.15
CA ASP A 145 16.57 -14.56 -13.37
C ASP A 145 15.17 -15.12 -13.57
N ARG A 146 15.07 -16.45 -13.56
CA ARG A 146 13.78 -17.16 -13.53
C ARG A 146 13.20 -17.03 -12.12
N ILE A 147 12.11 -16.30 -11.99
CA ILE A 147 11.43 -16.08 -10.70
C ILE A 147 10.04 -16.68 -10.78
N THR A 148 9.73 -17.60 -9.86
CA THR A 148 8.37 -18.13 -9.71
C THR A 148 7.75 -17.60 -8.42
N ILE A 149 6.69 -16.82 -8.57
CA ILE A 149 5.91 -16.26 -7.47
C ILE A 149 4.68 -17.14 -7.27
N ILE A 150 4.61 -17.79 -6.12
CA ILE A 150 3.49 -18.65 -5.73
C ILE A 150 2.68 -17.91 -4.66
N GLY A 151 1.39 -17.67 -4.93
CA GLY A 151 0.54 -16.90 -4.03
C GLY A 151 -0.95 -17.11 -4.27
N ASP A 152 -1.78 -16.56 -3.38
CA ASP A 152 -3.23 -16.60 -3.53
C ASP A 152 -3.70 -15.43 -4.42
N PHE A 153 -4.00 -15.74 -5.68
CA PHE A 153 -4.48 -14.76 -6.65
C PHE A 153 -6.01 -14.78 -6.81
N ALA A 154 -6.76 -15.24 -5.81
CA ALA A 154 -8.22 -15.17 -5.85
C ALA A 154 -8.71 -13.71 -6.05
N PRO A 155 -9.87 -13.48 -6.70
CA PRO A 155 -10.31 -12.13 -7.09
C PRO A 155 -10.38 -11.09 -5.96
N HIS A 156 -10.56 -11.56 -4.73
CA HIS A 156 -10.73 -10.73 -3.53
C HIS A 156 -9.42 -10.50 -2.75
N THR A 157 -8.30 -11.12 -3.14
CA THR A 157 -7.05 -11.01 -2.39
C THR A 157 -6.35 -9.68 -2.64
N ALA A 158 -5.43 -9.33 -1.73
CA ALA A 158 -4.58 -8.17 -1.90
C ALA A 158 -3.74 -8.32 -3.18
N GLU A 159 -3.17 -9.48 -3.40
CA GLU A 159 -2.32 -9.84 -4.54
C GLU A 159 -3.03 -9.59 -5.88
N SER A 160 -4.29 -10.01 -6.01
CA SER A 160 -5.14 -9.70 -7.17
C SER A 160 -5.42 -8.19 -7.30
N GLY A 161 -5.60 -7.49 -6.17
CA GLY A 161 -5.75 -6.04 -6.16
C GLY A 161 -4.50 -5.30 -6.64
N TYR A 162 -3.32 -5.65 -6.15
CA TYR A 162 -2.04 -5.03 -6.54
C TYR A 162 -1.68 -5.35 -8.00
N VAL A 163 -1.72 -6.63 -8.39
CA VAL A 163 -1.24 -7.08 -9.70
C VAL A 163 -2.34 -6.91 -10.75
N THR A 164 -3.45 -7.64 -10.63
CA THR A 164 -4.47 -7.76 -11.67
C THR A 164 -5.35 -6.51 -11.82
N ARG A 165 -5.69 -5.81 -10.73
CA ARG A 165 -6.55 -4.59 -10.77
C ARG A 165 -5.75 -3.29 -10.74
N GLY A 166 -4.56 -3.31 -10.14
CA GLY A 166 -3.67 -2.16 -10.01
C GLY A 166 -2.78 -1.98 -11.23
N VAL A 167 -1.73 -2.79 -11.34
CA VAL A 167 -0.63 -2.54 -12.29
C VAL A 167 -0.91 -3.13 -13.68
N GLN A 168 -1.41 -4.37 -13.78
CA GLN A 168 -1.56 -5.11 -15.04
C GLN A 168 -2.51 -4.47 -16.07
N PRO A 169 -3.63 -3.80 -15.70
CA PRO A 169 -4.48 -3.12 -16.69
C PRO A 169 -3.84 -1.86 -17.27
N ARG A 170 -2.78 -1.36 -16.64
CA ARG A 170 -2.11 -0.08 -16.96
C ARG A 170 -0.73 -0.29 -17.58
N PHE A 171 -0.12 -1.45 -17.34
CA PHE A 171 1.11 -1.94 -17.97
C PHE A 171 0.97 -3.41 -18.34
N ASN A 172 1.38 -3.78 -19.55
CA ASN A 172 1.43 -5.19 -19.96
C ASN A 172 2.58 -5.93 -19.26
N LEU A 173 2.38 -6.28 -17.99
CA LEU A 173 3.40 -6.90 -17.13
C LEU A 173 3.89 -8.26 -17.67
N THR A 174 3.01 -9.02 -18.31
CA THR A 174 3.35 -10.30 -18.94
C THR A 174 4.29 -10.14 -20.13
N GLY A 175 4.30 -8.97 -20.78
CA GLY A 175 5.28 -8.63 -21.83
C GLY A 175 6.59 -8.07 -21.28
N LEU A 176 6.55 -7.37 -20.14
CA LEU A 176 7.71 -6.78 -19.49
C LEU A 176 8.58 -7.83 -18.77
N PHE A 177 7.95 -8.75 -18.04
CA PHE A 177 8.63 -9.69 -17.14
C PHE A 177 8.58 -11.13 -17.66
N LYS A 178 9.25 -11.38 -18.80
CA LYS A 178 9.23 -12.70 -19.48
C LYS A 178 9.76 -13.86 -18.65
N ASN A 179 10.63 -13.58 -17.69
CA ASN A 179 11.25 -14.57 -16.81
C ASN A 179 10.53 -14.72 -15.45
N VAL A 180 9.40 -14.02 -15.27
CA VAL A 180 8.59 -14.10 -14.04
C VAL A 180 7.33 -14.92 -14.31
N GLN A 181 7.16 -15.97 -13.53
CA GLN A 181 5.98 -16.83 -13.54
C GLN A 181 5.15 -16.61 -12.28
N TRP A 182 3.84 -16.59 -12.43
CA TRP A 182 2.88 -16.44 -11.33
C TRP A 182 2.03 -17.71 -11.24
N LEU A 183 2.03 -18.39 -10.08
CA LEU A 183 1.29 -19.63 -9.85
C LEU A 183 0.32 -19.46 -8.68
N ASN A 184 -0.93 -19.91 -8.85
CA ASN A 184 -1.96 -19.76 -7.83
C ASN A 184 -1.92 -20.92 -6.84
N THR A 185 -1.92 -20.62 -5.54
CA THR A 185 -2.00 -21.64 -4.47
C THR A 185 -3.31 -22.42 -4.48
N ASN A 186 -4.36 -21.88 -5.10
CA ASN A 186 -5.65 -22.56 -5.24
C ASN A 186 -5.70 -23.55 -6.41
N ASP A 187 -4.68 -23.57 -7.28
CA ASP A 187 -4.59 -24.56 -8.35
C ASP A 187 -4.17 -25.94 -7.81
N ASP A 188 -4.43 -26.99 -8.59
CA ASP A 188 -4.03 -28.36 -8.22
C ASP A 188 -2.52 -28.41 -7.91
N PRO A 189 -2.10 -28.88 -6.71
CA PRO A 189 -0.70 -28.86 -6.31
C PRO A 189 0.24 -29.59 -7.27
N LYS A 190 -0.21 -30.65 -7.95
CA LYS A 190 0.61 -31.36 -8.94
C LYS A 190 0.84 -30.50 -10.17
N LYS A 191 -0.15 -29.71 -10.59
CA LYS A 191 0.01 -28.74 -11.69
C LYS A 191 0.97 -27.62 -11.31
N VAL A 192 0.86 -27.10 -10.09
CA VAL A 192 1.77 -26.06 -9.58
C VAL A 192 3.20 -26.57 -9.58
N ILE A 193 3.46 -27.76 -9.01
CA ILE A 193 4.80 -28.36 -8.97
C ILE A 193 5.34 -28.63 -10.38
N ALA A 194 4.51 -29.14 -11.28
CA ALA A 194 4.91 -29.39 -12.66
C ALA A 194 5.29 -28.11 -13.42
N ALA A 195 4.70 -26.96 -13.05
CA ALA A 195 4.93 -25.68 -13.71
C ALA A 195 6.19 -24.95 -13.22
N ILE A 196 6.76 -25.30 -12.05
CA ILE A 196 7.96 -24.67 -11.48
C ILE A 196 9.24 -25.05 -12.25
N ASN A 197 9.27 -26.24 -12.86
CA ASN A 197 10.41 -26.76 -13.63
C ASN A 197 10.42 -26.22 -15.06
#